data_AF-A0A972HSI0-F1
#
_entry.id   AF-A0A972HSI0-F1
#
_cell.length_a   1.000
_cell.length_b   1.000
_cell.length_c   1.000
_cell.angle_alpha   90.00
_cell.angle_beta   90.00
_cell.angle_gamma   90.00
#
_symmetry.space_group_name_H-M   'P 1'
#
loop_
_entity.id
_entity.type
_entity.pdbx_description
1 polymer ?
#
loop_
_entity_poly.entity_id
_entity_poly.type
_entity_poly.pdbx_seq_one_letter_code
_entity_poly.pdbx_strand_id
1 'polypeptide(L)'
;MKSFLSWKTARSNRVAGALVGVVLLGMGISGVMGEDKETIGERFHRETALSWTRVLKDVFSRKPPRPPQYKTYPDAEVIELPEPDYRGLTLEEAIRQRRSVREYTRKPLSLEQLSQLLFAAQGITGHAFGQPLRSVPSAGALYPFEIYVIVHRVTGLQPGVYHYAVRQHALEVVKLGDFRRRITHAGLEQDMLGEASVVFVLAAIFDRTRSKYGERGFRYVYMEAGHISQNIYLQAVSLKLGSVCIGAFLDDKVNELIGVDGRKEAAIYLHAVGTRE
;
A
#
# COMPACT_ATOMS: atom_id res chain seq x y z
N MET A 1 3.19 -20.85 55.46
CA MET A 1 2.53 -19.89 56.37
C MET A 1 3.14 -18.51 56.11
N LYS A 2 2.41 -17.65 55.39
CA LYS A 2 1.88 -16.33 55.85
C LYS A 2 2.99 -15.31 56.21
N SER A 3 3.30 -14.33 55.34
CA SER A 3 2.66 -12.99 55.21
C SER A 3 3.51 -11.92 55.96
N PHE A 4 3.67 -10.63 55.64
CA PHE A 4 3.01 -9.63 54.76
C PHE A 4 3.84 -8.30 54.87
N LEU A 5 3.74 -7.38 53.88
CA LEU A 5 4.01 -5.89 53.89
C LEU A 5 5.49 -5.44 53.98
N SER A 6 6.00 -4.36 53.33
CA SER A 6 5.41 -3.12 52.79
C SER A 6 6.41 -2.36 51.86
N TRP A 7 5.91 -1.87 50.72
CA TRP A 7 6.00 -0.49 50.17
C TRP A 7 7.27 0.41 50.27
N LYS A 8 7.76 0.84 49.08
CA LYS A 8 8.28 2.18 48.65
C LYS A 8 9.67 2.15 47.98
N THR A 9 9.69 2.43 46.67
CA THR A 9 10.32 3.64 46.11
C THR A 9 9.93 3.84 44.64
N ALA A 10 8.86 4.60 44.43
CA ALA A 10 8.59 5.32 43.19
C ALA A 10 9.02 6.78 43.43
N ARG A 11 10.20 7.17 42.94
CA ARG A 11 10.66 8.57 42.90
C ARG A 11 11.91 8.72 42.03
N SER A 12 11.75 8.64 40.71
CA SER A 12 12.63 9.31 39.75
C SER A 12 11.91 9.33 38.40
N ASN A 13 11.25 10.45 38.09
CA ASN A 13 10.74 10.81 36.74
C ASN A 13 9.98 12.15 36.75
N ARG A 14 9.76 12.77 37.92
CA ARG A 14 9.10 14.09 38.00
C ARG A 14 10.01 15.29 37.66
N VAL A 15 11.32 15.12 37.54
CA VAL A 15 12.24 16.22 37.19
C VAL A 15 12.44 16.34 35.67
N ALA A 16 12.33 15.24 34.92
CA ALA A 16 12.41 15.26 33.45
C ALA A 16 11.15 15.89 32.79
N GLY A 17 9.97 15.74 33.40
CA GLY A 17 8.73 16.35 32.89
C GLY A 17 8.62 17.85 33.12
N ALA A 18 9.34 18.41 34.10
CA ALA A 18 9.31 19.83 34.40
C ALA A 18 10.13 20.67 33.39
N LEU A 19 11.20 20.10 32.84
CA LEU A 19 12.05 20.78 31.84
C LEU A 19 11.40 20.87 30.45
N VAL A 20 10.59 19.88 30.06
CA VAL A 20 9.83 19.94 28.80
C VAL A 20 8.71 21.00 28.88
N GLY A 21 8.08 21.17 30.04
CA GLY A 21 7.04 22.19 30.25
C GLY A 21 7.55 23.63 30.15
N VAL A 22 8.77 23.90 30.62
CA VAL A 22 9.37 25.25 30.58
C VAL A 22 9.83 25.62 29.16
N VAL A 23 10.28 24.65 28.36
CA VAL A 23 10.61 24.88 26.94
C VAL A 23 9.38 25.24 26.11
N LEU A 24 8.22 24.63 26.40
CA LEU A 24 6.95 24.92 25.71
C LEU A 24 6.35 26.28 26.09
N LEU A 25 6.50 26.72 27.34
CA LEU A 25 6.06 28.05 27.81
C LEU A 25 6.93 29.20 27.24
N GLY A 26 8.22 28.96 27.00
CA GLY A 26 9.12 29.93 26.36
C GLY A 26 8.92 30.09 24.85
N MET A 27 8.18 29.19 24.20
CA MET A 27 7.88 29.21 22.76
C MET A 27 6.55 29.88 22.40
N GLY A 28 5.84 30.49 23.37
CA GLY A 28 4.58 31.18 23.09
C GLY A 28 3.42 30.25 22.71
N ILE A 29 3.46 28.98 23.14
CA ILE A 29 2.30 28.09 23.02
C ILE A 29 1.40 28.33 24.24
N SER A 30 0.66 29.44 24.20
CA SER A 30 -0.41 29.76 25.15
C SER A 30 -1.75 29.82 24.42
N GLY A 31 -2.68 28.94 24.82
CA GLY A 31 -4.04 28.82 24.25
C GLY A 31 -4.02 28.00 22.95
N VAL A 32 -4.88 27.00 22.77
CA VAL A 32 -6.33 27.09 22.86
C VAL A 32 -6.88 25.71 23.27
N MET A 33 -7.51 25.61 24.45
CA MET A 33 -8.56 24.59 24.66
C MET A 33 -9.72 24.99 23.76
N GLY A 34 -9.64 24.57 22.49
CA GLY A 34 -10.63 24.89 21.48
C GLY A 34 -11.82 23.98 21.62
N GLU A 35 -13.00 24.49 21.29
CA GLU A 35 -14.17 23.67 20.95
C GLU A 35 -13.70 22.44 20.16
N ASP A 36 -14.18 21.24 20.52
CA ASP A 36 -13.90 19.99 19.80
C ASP A 36 -14.40 20.12 18.35
N LYS A 37 -13.60 20.76 17.49
CA LYS A 37 -13.84 20.85 16.07
C LYS A 37 -13.62 19.46 15.50
N GLU A 38 -14.70 18.91 14.94
CA GLU A 38 -14.68 17.61 14.28
C GLU A 38 -13.47 17.47 13.34
N THR A 39 -12.75 16.37 13.50
CA THR A 39 -11.57 16.06 12.69
C THR A 39 -11.94 15.77 11.24
N ILE A 40 -10.99 15.91 10.31
CA ILE A 40 -11.22 15.59 8.89
C ILE A 40 -11.65 14.13 8.72
N GLY A 41 -11.10 13.21 9.51
CA GLY A 41 -11.44 11.79 9.47
C GLY A 41 -12.87 11.50 9.93
N GLU A 42 -13.31 12.11 11.03
CA GLU A 42 -14.68 12.00 11.52
C GLU A 42 -15.68 12.58 10.52
N ARG A 43 -15.38 13.76 9.97
CA ARG A 43 -16.22 14.39 8.95
C ARG A 43 -16.34 13.52 7.71
N PHE A 44 -15.22 13.01 7.18
CA PHE A 44 -15.22 12.08 6.06
C PHE A 44 -16.06 10.84 6.38
N HIS A 45 -15.90 10.25 7.57
CA HIS A 45 -16.65 9.06 7.96
C HIS A 45 -18.16 9.36 8.11
N ARG A 46 -18.54 10.51 8.65
CA ARG A 46 -19.94 10.88 8.78
C ARG A 46 -20.55 11.21 7.42
N GLU A 47 -19.88 11.97 6.56
CA GLU A 47 -20.44 12.46 5.29
C GLU A 47 -20.53 11.39 4.20
N THR A 48 -19.61 10.43 4.20
CA THR A 48 -19.65 9.32 3.24
C THR A 48 -20.46 8.12 3.74
N ALA A 49 -21.06 8.17 4.93
CA ALA A 49 -21.99 7.16 5.41
C ALA A 49 -23.27 7.11 4.56
N LEU A 50 -23.84 5.92 4.37
CA LEU A 50 -25.06 5.74 3.59
C LEU A 50 -26.30 6.01 4.45
N SER A 51 -27.24 6.75 3.86
CA SER A 51 -28.63 6.86 4.27
C SER A 51 -29.47 6.84 3.00
N TRP A 52 -30.74 6.45 3.07
CA TRP A 52 -31.62 6.47 1.89
C TRP A 52 -31.66 7.84 1.21
N THR A 53 -31.69 8.91 2.00
CA THR A 53 -31.62 10.29 1.50
C THR A 53 -30.32 10.58 0.73
N ARG A 54 -29.18 10.06 1.17
CA ARG A 54 -27.89 10.24 0.48
C ARG A 54 -27.74 9.34 -0.74
N VAL A 55 -28.26 8.12 -0.68
CA VAL A 55 -28.30 7.23 -1.85
C VAL A 55 -29.09 7.91 -2.98
N LEU A 56 -30.28 8.43 -2.67
CA LEU A 56 -31.07 9.18 -3.64
C LEU A 56 -30.34 10.43 -4.15
N LYS A 57 -29.71 11.21 -3.26
CA LYS A 57 -28.91 12.38 -3.67
C LYS A 57 -27.72 12.00 -4.56
N ASP A 58 -27.04 10.89 -4.29
CA ASP A 58 -25.90 10.42 -5.08
C ASP A 58 -26.29 9.95 -6.49
N VAL A 59 -27.51 9.44 -6.67
CA VAL A 59 -28.03 9.11 -8.01
C VAL A 59 -28.08 10.34 -8.91
N PHE A 60 -28.38 11.52 -8.34
CA PHE A 60 -28.46 12.79 -9.06
C PHE A 60 -27.18 13.64 -8.93
N SER A 61 -26.14 13.13 -8.27
CA SER A 61 -24.89 13.89 -8.06
C SER A 61 -24.04 13.91 -9.33
N ARG A 62 -23.36 15.03 -9.57
CA ARG A 62 -22.35 15.12 -10.64
C ARG A 62 -21.10 14.35 -10.20
N LYS A 63 -20.74 13.32 -10.96
CA LYS A 63 -19.55 12.49 -10.74
C LYS A 63 -18.43 12.88 -11.71
N PRO A 64 -17.14 12.70 -11.33
CA PRO A 64 -16.03 12.93 -12.26
C PRO A 64 -16.12 11.95 -13.44
N PRO A 65 -15.57 12.31 -14.61
CA PRO A 65 -15.50 11.39 -15.73
C PRO A 65 -14.68 10.16 -15.35
N ARG A 66 -15.07 8.99 -15.85
CA ARG A 66 -14.34 7.74 -15.59
C ARG A 66 -13.03 7.73 -16.39
N PRO A 67 -11.85 7.65 -15.74
CA PRO A 67 -10.59 7.47 -16.45
C PRO A 67 -10.51 6.10 -17.15
N PRO A 68 -9.59 5.91 -18.12
CA PRO A 68 -9.32 4.60 -18.71
C PRO A 68 -9.04 3.53 -17.66
N GLN A 69 -9.49 2.30 -17.93
CA GLN A 69 -9.36 1.16 -17.01
C GLN A 69 -7.91 0.68 -16.84
N TYR A 70 -7.07 0.94 -17.83
CA TYR A 70 -5.66 0.58 -17.86
C TYR A 70 -4.82 1.83 -18.09
N LYS A 71 -3.79 1.99 -17.28
CA LYS A 71 -2.67 2.89 -17.59
C LYS A 71 -1.64 2.11 -18.41
N THR A 72 -0.93 2.81 -19.28
CA THR A 72 0.13 2.26 -20.13
C THR A 72 1.20 3.32 -20.27
N TYR A 73 2.44 2.89 -20.52
CA TYR A 73 3.57 3.75 -20.85
C TYR A 73 4.04 3.40 -22.28
N PRO A 74 3.47 4.04 -23.32
CA PRO A 74 3.65 3.61 -24.72
C PRO A 74 5.10 3.59 -25.21
N ASP A 75 5.94 4.49 -24.68
CA ASP A 75 7.35 4.61 -25.06
C ASP A 75 8.28 3.81 -24.13
N ALA A 76 7.74 3.09 -23.15
CA ALA A 76 8.53 2.28 -22.22
C ALA A 76 8.96 0.96 -22.86
N GLU A 77 10.17 0.51 -22.50
CA GLU A 77 10.56 -0.88 -22.72
C GLU A 77 9.60 -1.81 -21.97
N VAL A 78 9.13 -2.86 -22.67
CA VAL A 78 8.20 -3.85 -22.13
C VAL A 78 8.91 -5.17 -21.93
N ILE A 79 8.76 -5.74 -20.74
CA ILE A 79 9.31 -7.03 -20.34
C ILE A 79 8.15 -7.97 -20.04
N GLU A 80 7.98 -9.00 -20.86
CA GLU A 80 6.96 -10.03 -20.65
C GLU A 80 7.27 -10.81 -19.36
N LEU A 81 6.22 -11.08 -18.58
CA LEU A 81 6.36 -11.88 -17.36
C LEU A 81 6.06 -13.35 -17.67
N PRO A 82 6.76 -14.30 -17.03
CA PRO A 82 6.42 -15.71 -17.08
C PRO A 82 4.98 -15.94 -16.63
N GLU A 83 4.28 -16.88 -17.29
CA GLU A 83 2.90 -17.23 -16.94
C GLU A 83 2.76 -17.65 -15.46
N PRO A 84 1.63 -17.30 -14.81
CA PRO A 84 1.39 -17.69 -13.42
C PRO A 84 1.32 -19.21 -13.23
N ASP A 85 1.94 -19.70 -12.15
CA ASP A 85 1.79 -21.08 -11.70
C ASP A 85 0.63 -21.18 -10.70
N TYR A 86 -0.27 -22.12 -10.93
CA TYR A 86 -1.45 -22.36 -10.09
C TYR A 86 -1.21 -23.43 -9.01
N ARG A 87 0.04 -23.89 -8.85
CA ARG A 87 0.46 -24.82 -7.79
C ARG A 87 1.00 -24.05 -6.59
N GLY A 88 0.73 -24.54 -5.38
CA GLY A 88 1.20 -23.90 -4.15
C GLY A 88 0.66 -24.54 -2.89
N LEU A 89 0.85 -23.84 -1.77
CA LEU A 89 0.27 -24.21 -0.48
C LEU A 89 -1.26 -24.18 -0.51
N THR A 90 -1.91 -24.90 0.42
CA THR A 90 -3.33 -24.66 0.64
C THR A 90 -3.56 -23.27 1.24
N LEU A 91 -4.78 -22.74 1.09
CA LEU A 91 -5.13 -21.44 1.67
C LEU A 91 -4.94 -21.43 3.19
N GLU A 92 -5.33 -22.50 3.88
CA GLU A 92 -5.20 -22.67 5.33
C GLU A 92 -3.73 -22.65 5.77
N GLU A 93 -2.86 -23.32 5.01
CA GLU A 93 -1.43 -23.31 5.26
C GLU A 93 -0.84 -21.91 5.10
N ALA A 94 -1.18 -21.22 4.00
CA ALA A 94 -0.72 -19.87 3.75
C ALA A 94 -1.17 -18.89 4.86
N ILE A 95 -2.45 -18.94 5.27
CA ILE A 95 -2.99 -18.11 6.35
C ILE A 95 -2.28 -18.41 7.67
N ARG A 96 -2.11 -19.69 8.02
CA ARG A 96 -1.47 -20.10 9.29
C ARG A 96 -0.02 -19.62 9.38
N GLN A 97 0.73 -19.75 8.28
CA GLN A 97 2.15 -19.42 8.21
C GLN A 97 2.43 -17.92 8.00
N ARG A 98 1.45 -17.14 7.54
CA ARG A 98 1.63 -15.71 7.23
C ARG A 98 2.12 -14.92 8.45
N ARG A 99 3.24 -14.23 8.29
CA ARG A 99 3.81 -13.27 9.26
C ARG A 99 4.39 -12.08 8.51
N SER A 100 4.50 -10.95 9.20
CA SER A 100 5.27 -9.80 8.69
C SER A 100 6.75 -10.09 8.92
N VAL A 101 7.48 -10.30 7.82
CA VAL A 101 8.92 -10.55 7.82
C VAL A 101 9.60 -9.29 7.30
N ARG A 102 10.50 -8.72 8.11
CA ARG A 102 11.16 -7.43 7.86
C ARG A 102 12.66 -7.56 7.59
N GLU A 103 13.21 -8.75 7.81
CA GLU A 103 14.61 -9.08 7.55
C GLU A 103 14.67 -9.96 6.30
N TYR A 104 15.57 -9.62 5.39
CA TYR A 104 15.70 -10.29 4.10
C TYR A 104 17.14 -10.69 3.83
N THR A 105 17.31 -11.79 3.09
CA THR A 105 18.62 -12.14 2.56
C THR A 105 18.94 -11.28 1.33
N ARG A 106 20.22 -11.24 0.93
CA ARG A 106 20.67 -10.50 -0.26
C ARG A 106 20.44 -11.25 -1.57
N LYS A 107 19.82 -12.44 -1.54
CA LYS A 107 19.54 -13.23 -2.74
C LYS A 107 18.50 -12.50 -3.61
N PRO A 108 18.61 -12.56 -4.95
CA PRO A 108 17.60 -12.01 -5.83
C PRO A 108 16.33 -12.86 -5.79
N LEU A 109 15.18 -12.23 -6.07
CA LEU A 109 13.99 -12.96 -6.51
C LEU A 109 14.21 -13.48 -7.93
N SER A 110 13.60 -14.60 -8.29
CA SER A 110 13.47 -14.98 -9.70
C SER A 110 12.40 -14.13 -10.39
N LEU A 111 12.43 -14.07 -11.73
CA LEU A 111 11.41 -13.34 -12.49
C LEU A 111 10.03 -13.99 -12.34
N GLU A 112 9.98 -15.33 -12.24
CA GLU A 112 8.77 -16.11 -11.97
C GLU A 112 8.17 -15.77 -10.60
N GLN A 113 9.01 -15.60 -9.57
CA GLN A 113 8.52 -15.18 -8.25
C GLN A 113 7.91 -13.79 -8.28
N LEU A 114 8.54 -12.82 -8.97
CA LEU A 114 7.96 -11.49 -9.13
C LEU A 114 6.67 -11.53 -9.94
N SER A 115 6.66 -12.27 -11.06
CA SER A 115 5.47 -12.48 -11.89
C SER A 115 4.30 -13.00 -11.08
N GLN A 116 4.53 -14.06 -10.29
CA GLN A 116 3.50 -14.67 -9.46
C GLN A 116 2.95 -13.70 -8.40
N LEU A 117 3.80 -12.86 -7.79
CA LEU A 117 3.36 -11.83 -6.84
C LEU A 117 2.50 -10.76 -7.52
N LEU A 118 2.85 -10.33 -8.74
CA LEU A 118 2.07 -9.37 -9.54
C LEU A 118 0.73 -9.95 -9.97
N PHE A 119 0.71 -11.22 -10.38
CA PHE A 119 -0.51 -11.95 -10.65
C PHE A 119 -1.40 -12.01 -9.40
N ALA A 120 -0.86 -12.39 -8.24
CA ALA A 120 -1.63 -12.41 -7.00
C ALA A 120 -2.17 -11.03 -6.62
N ALA A 121 -1.40 -9.96 -6.87
CA ALA A 121 -1.80 -8.59 -6.56
C ALA A 121 -2.99 -8.09 -7.41
N GLN A 122 -2.94 -8.26 -8.73
CA GLN A 122 -3.92 -7.67 -9.67
C GLN A 122 -4.14 -8.45 -10.98
N GLY A 123 -3.56 -9.65 -11.13
CA GLY A 123 -3.67 -10.44 -12.37
C GLY A 123 -5.10 -10.77 -12.77
N ILE A 124 -5.33 -10.92 -14.08
CA ILE A 124 -6.66 -11.27 -14.63
C ILE A 124 -6.92 -12.75 -14.38
N THR A 125 -8.06 -13.09 -13.78
CA THR A 125 -8.43 -14.47 -13.40
C THR A 125 -9.65 -15.00 -14.14
N GLY A 126 -10.32 -14.16 -14.93
CA GLY A 126 -11.49 -14.55 -15.70
C GLY A 126 -12.22 -13.37 -16.30
N HIS A 127 -13.41 -13.62 -16.84
CA HIS A 127 -14.27 -12.60 -17.42
C HIS A 127 -15.71 -12.79 -16.95
N ALA A 128 -16.38 -11.70 -16.56
CA ALA A 128 -17.79 -11.69 -16.23
C ALA A 128 -18.44 -10.39 -16.71
N PHE A 129 -19.67 -10.48 -17.22
CA PHE A 129 -20.41 -9.32 -17.74
C PHE A 129 -19.63 -8.49 -18.78
N GLY A 130 -18.80 -9.15 -19.60
CA GLY A 130 -17.95 -8.50 -20.60
C GLY A 130 -16.76 -7.72 -20.04
N GLN A 131 -16.43 -7.90 -18.76
CA GLN A 131 -15.30 -7.24 -18.09
C GLN A 131 -14.32 -8.28 -17.53
N PRO A 132 -13.00 -8.04 -17.61
CA PRO A 132 -12.01 -8.89 -16.97
C PRO A 132 -12.10 -8.76 -15.44
N LEU A 133 -12.11 -9.90 -14.77
CA LEU A 133 -12.02 -10.02 -13.32
C LEU A 133 -10.55 -10.16 -12.92
N ARG A 134 -10.20 -9.60 -11.76
CA ARG A 134 -8.85 -9.68 -11.20
C ARG A 134 -8.80 -10.61 -9.99
N SER A 135 -7.59 -10.98 -9.59
CA SER A 135 -7.28 -11.78 -8.40
C SER A 135 -7.78 -11.16 -7.08
N VAL A 136 -8.08 -9.86 -7.09
CA VAL A 136 -8.66 -9.11 -5.98
C VAL A 136 -10.07 -8.61 -6.31
N PRO A 137 -10.98 -8.59 -5.31
CA PRO A 137 -12.27 -7.95 -5.49
C PRO A 137 -12.12 -6.41 -5.53
N SER A 138 -12.94 -5.77 -6.36
CA SER A 138 -12.99 -4.31 -6.48
C SER A 138 -14.43 -3.84 -6.49
N ALA A 139 -14.72 -2.72 -5.80
CA ALA A 139 -16.04 -2.13 -5.76
C ALA A 139 -16.51 -1.79 -7.18
N GLY A 140 -17.53 -2.51 -7.65
CA GLY A 140 -18.10 -2.32 -8.99
C GLY A 140 -17.18 -2.71 -10.13
N ALA A 141 -16.15 -3.54 -9.90
CA ALA A 141 -15.13 -3.93 -10.88
C ALA A 141 -14.45 -2.72 -11.56
N LEU A 142 -14.13 -1.69 -10.77
CA LEU A 142 -13.55 -0.44 -11.26
C LEU A 142 -12.01 -0.42 -11.19
N TYR A 143 -11.41 -1.27 -10.35
CA TYR A 143 -9.97 -1.48 -10.19
C TYR A 143 -9.15 -0.17 -10.21
N PRO A 144 -9.26 0.66 -9.15
CA PRO A 144 -8.55 1.94 -9.06
C PRO A 144 -7.02 1.81 -9.02
N PHE A 145 -6.48 0.65 -8.65
CA PHE A 145 -5.05 0.48 -8.43
C PHE A 145 -4.25 0.24 -9.71
N GLU A 146 -3.18 1.01 -9.83
CA GLU A 146 -1.98 0.69 -10.60
C GLU A 146 -0.90 0.16 -9.65
N ILE A 147 -0.13 -0.81 -10.14
CA ILE A 147 0.94 -1.44 -9.36
C ILE A 147 2.26 -1.01 -9.95
N TYR A 148 3.06 -0.32 -9.13
CA TYR A 148 4.46 -0.07 -9.44
C TYR A 148 5.33 -0.97 -8.59
N VAL A 149 6.47 -1.37 -9.12
CA VAL A 149 7.48 -2.14 -8.40
C VAL A 149 8.80 -1.42 -8.48
N ILE A 150 9.35 -1.07 -7.32
CA ILE A 150 10.73 -0.62 -7.19
C ILE A 150 11.57 -1.90 -7.06
N VAL A 151 12.28 -2.24 -8.12
CA VAL A 151 13.13 -3.42 -8.21
C VAL A 151 14.52 -3.09 -7.70
N HIS A 152 14.97 -3.86 -6.72
CA HIS A 152 16.33 -3.81 -6.21
C HIS A 152 17.14 -5.00 -6.72
N ARG A 153 16.60 -6.22 -6.58
CA ARG A 153 17.29 -7.49 -6.88
C ARG A 153 16.31 -8.52 -7.41
N VAL A 154 16.18 -8.59 -8.74
CA VAL A 154 15.42 -9.62 -9.44
C VAL A 154 16.28 -10.13 -10.59
N THR A 155 16.42 -11.45 -10.71
CA THR A 155 17.18 -12.06 -11.80
C THR A 155 16.56 -11.67 -13.14
N GLY A 156 17.37 -11.13 -14.06
CA GLY A 156 16.92 -10.70 -15.38
C GLY A 156 16.38 -9.26 -15.45
N LEU A 157 16.27 -8.54 -14.33
CA LEU A 157 15.86 -7.13 -14.31
C LEU A 157 16.97 -6.23 -13.77
N GLN A 158 17.10 -5.06 -14.37
CA GLN A 158 17.93 -4.00 -13.81
C GLN A 158 17.22 -3.34 -12.61
N PRO A 159 17.97 -2.76 -11.65
CA PRO A 159 17.34 -1.92 -10.62
C PRO A 159 16.59 -0.76 -11.25
N GLY A 160 15.37 -0.50 -10.80
CA GLY A 160 14.52 0.51 -11.40
C GLY A 160 13.12 0.56 -10.82
N VAL A 161 12.29 1.43 -11.38
CA VAL A 161 10.84 1.51 -11.15
C VAL A 161 10.14 1.00 -12.39
N TYR A 162 9.24 0.04 -12.17
CA TYR A 162 8.47 -0.63 -13.21
C TYR A 162 6.99 -0.44 -12.93
N HIS A 163 6.18 -0.35 -13.99
CA HIS A 163 4.72 -0.36 -13.92
C HIS A 163 4.20 -1.72 -14.41
N TYR A 164 3.21 -2.28 -13.72
CA TYR A 164 2.62 -3.56 -14.11
C TYR A 164 1.48 -3.37 -15.12
N ALA A 165 1.76 -3.70 -16.39
CA ALA A 165 0.79 -3.71 -17.46
C ALA A 165 -0.13 -4.95 -17.34
N VAL A 166 -1.17 -4.83 -16.50
CA VAL A 166 -2.08 -5.93 -16.11
C VAL A 166 -2.65 -6.70 -17.31
N ARG A 167 -2.98 -6.00 -18.42
CA ARG A 167 -3.62 -6.61 -19.59
C ARG A 167 -2.67 -7.51 -20.36
N GLN A 168 -1.39 -7.17 -20.40
CA GLN A 168 -0.36 -7.92 -21.11
C GLN A 168 0.39 -8.90 -20.19
N HIS A 169 0.13 -8.84 -18.88
CA HIS A 169 0.95 -9.50 -17.87
C HIS A 169 2.45 -9.21 -18.10
N ALA A 170 2.79 -7.93 -18.10
CA ALA A 170 4.13 -7.46 -18.42
C ALA A 170 4.56 -6.31 -17.50
N LEU A 171 5.86 -6.00 -17.49
CA LEU A 171 6.41 -4.82 -16.84
C LEU A 171 6.78 -3.76 -17.89
N GLU A 172 6.35 -2.53 -17.68
CA GLU A 172 6.78 -1.36 -18.41
C GLU A 172 7.87 -0.62 -17.60
N VAL A 173 9.03 -0.38 -18.19
CA VAL A 173 10.13 0.34 -17.53
C VAL A 173 9.78 1.82 -17.39
N VAL A 174 9.52 2.29 -16.17
CA VAL A 174 9.24 3.72 -15.90
C VAL A 174 10.54 4.51 -15.79
N LYS A 175 11.51 3.99 -15.02
CA LYS A 175 12.86 4.55 -14.93
C LYS A 175 13.84 3.56 -14.33
N LEU A 176 15.05 3.53 -14.85
CA LEU A 176 16.14 2.71 -14.33
C LEU A 176 16.95 3.47 -13.27
N GLY A 177 17.53 2.75 -12.32
CA GLY A 177 18.36 3.30 -11.26
C GLY A 177 18.24 2.57 -9.93
N ASP A 178 19.22 2.79 -9.04
CA ASP A 178 19.13 2.30 -7.67
C ASP A 178 18.34 3.30 -6.79
N PHE A 179 17.16 2.88 -6.37
CA PHE A 179 16.26 3.69 -5.55
C PHE A 179 16.22 3.29 -4.07
N ARG A 180 17.08 2.37 -3.60
CA ARG A 180 17.05 1.84 -2.22
C ARG A 180 17.05 2.93 -1.16
N ARG A 181 18.04 3.83 -1.21
CA ARG A 181 18.14 4.95 -0.25
C ARG A 181 16.93 5.88 -0.31
N ARG A 182 16.43 6.14 -1.52
CA ARG A 182 15.29 7.05 -1.71
C ARG A 182 14.00 6.45 -1.17
N ILE A 183 13.75 5.16 -1.38
CA ILE A 183 12.56 4.50 -0.84
C ILE A 183 12.63 4.30 0.67
N THR A 184 13.82 4.01 1.24
CA THR A 184 14.02 3.99 2.70
C THR A 184 13.69 5.35 3.32
N HIS A 185 14.24 6.43 2.76
CA HIS A 185 13.95 7.79 3.23
C HIS A 185 12.46 8.15 3.08
N ALA A 186 11.87 7.87 1.91
CA ALA A 186 10.45 8.09 1.67
C ALA A 186 9.58 7.28 2.65
N GLY A 187 10.02 6.11 3.07
CA GLY A 187 9.36 5.29 4.08
C GLY A 187 9.76 5.59 5.52
N LEU A 188 10.15 6.84 5.83
CA LEU A 188 10.49 7.26 7.20
C LEU A 188 11.66 6.46 7.81
N GLU A 189 12.69 6.21 7.02
CA GLU A 189 13.90 5.47 7.41
C GLU A 189 13.64 4.02 7.85
N GLN A 190 12.56 3.41 7.33
CA GLN A 190 12.31 1.98 7.54
C GLN A 190 13.22 1.14 6.63
N ASP A 191 14.38 0.71 7.15
CA ASP A 191 15.44 0.00 6.41
C ASP A 191 14.95 -1.19 5.59
N MET A 192 13.95 -1.91 6.08
CA MET A 192 13.32 -3.05 5.38
C MET A 192 12.87 -2.71 3.95
N LEU A 193 12.54 -1.45 3.65
CA LEU A 193 12.21 -1.01 2.29
C LEU A 193 13.44 -1.06 1.36
N GLY A 194 14.58 -0.55 1.80
CA GLY A 194 15.83 -0.57 1.02
C GLY A 194 16.52 -1.95 0.99
N GLU A 195 16.27 -2.77 2.01
CA GLU A 195 16.81 -4.13 2.10
C GLU A 195 16.02 -5.14 1.28
N ALA A 196 14.72 -4.93 1.07
CA ALA A 196 13.87 -5.80 0.27
C ALA A 196 14.42 -6.00 -1.15
N SER A 197 14.08 -7.13 -1.76
CA SER A 197 14.43 -7.40 -3.16
C SER A 197 13.55 -6.58 -4.12
N VAL A 198 12.29 -6.35 -3.74
CA VAL A 198 11.35 -5.46 -4.43
C VAL A 198 10.44 -4.74 -3.43
N VAL A 199 9.98 -3.53 -3.78
CA VAL A 199 8.93 -2.82 -3.05
C VAL A 199 7.78 -2.53 -4.01
N PHE A 200 6.61 -3.09 -3.71
CA PHE A 200 5.37 -2.75 -4.41
C PHE A 200 4.85 -1.41 -3.90
N VAL A 201 4.44 -0.54 -4.82
CA VAL A 201 3.77 0.72 -4.55
C VAL A 201 2.37 0.62 -5.14
N LEU A 202 1.37 0.56 -4.27
CA LEU A 202 -0.04 0.51 -4.67
C LEU A 202 -0.53 1.95 -4.84
N ALA A 203 -0.65 2.40 -6.08
CA ALA A 203 -1.13 3.75 -6.40
C ALA A 203 -2.56 3.72 -6.91
N ALA A 204 -3.42 4.58 -6.39
CA ALA A 204 -4.82 4.62 -6.77
C ALA A 204 -5.12 5.81 -7.69
N ILE A 205 -5.72 5.52 -8.86
CA ILE A 205 -6.40 6.53 -9.67
C ILE A 205 -7.80 6.71 -9.09
N PHE A 206 -7.95 7.69 -8.19
CA PHE A 206 -9.17 7.84 -7.37
C PHE A 206 -10.44 7.98 -8.20
N ASP A 207 -10.38 8.66 -9.34
CA ASP A 207 -11.56 8.92 -10.17
C ASP A 207 -12.12 7.65 -10.84
N ARG A 208 -11.36 6.54 -10.90
CA ARG A 208 -11.92 5.25 -11.32
C ARG A 208 -13.06 4.81 -10.41
N THR A 209 -12.90 4.94 -9.09
CA THR A 209 -13.97 4.61 -8.12
C THR A 209 -14.93 5.77 -7.89
N ARG A 210 -14.45 7.02 -7.83
CA ARG A 210 -15.31 8.20 -7.62
C ARG A 210 -16.30 8.43 -8.76
N SER A 211 -15.96 8.05 -10.00
CA SER A 211 -16.88 8.13 -11.14
C SER A 211 -18.19 7.36 -10.93
N LYS A 212 -18.19 6.33 -10.08
CA LYS A 212 -19.40 5.58 -9.69
C LYS A 212 -19.91 5.93 -8.30
N TYR A 213 -19.02 6.11 -7.33
CA TYR A 213 -19.36 6.19 -5.91
C TYR A 213 -19.17 7.56 -5.26
N GLY A 214 -18.80 8.59 -6.04
CA GLY A 214 -18.49 9.92 -5.51
C GLY A 214 -17.41 9.86 -4.41
N GLU A 215 -17.55 10.70 -3.38
CA GLU A 215 -16.62 10.76 -2.24
C GLU A 215 -16.52 9.45 -1.45
N ARG A 216 -17.56 8.60 -1.50
CA ARG A 216 -17.50 7.26 -0.88
C ARG A 216 -16.50 6.35 -1.59
N GLY A 217 -16.14 6.66 -2.85
CA GLY A 217 -15.12 5.95 -3.63
C GLY A 217 -13.77 5.82 -2.91
N PHE A 218 -13.37 6.81 -2.11
CA PHE A 218 -12.13 6.76 -1.31
C PHE A 218 -12.14 5.62 -0.30
N ARG A 219 -13.28 5.31 0.33
CA ARG A 219 -13.36 4.16 1.26
C ARG A 219 -13.04 2.85 0.57
N TYR A 220 -13.54 2.68 -0.65
CA TYR A 220 -13.34 1.46 -1.43
C TYR A 220 -11.90 1.31 -1.91
N VAL A 221 -11.22 2.42 -2.18
CA VAL A 221 -9.77 2.42 -2.47
C VAL A 221 -8.98 1.84 -1.29
N TYR A 222 -9.22 2.29 -0.07
CA TYR A 222 -8.50 1.77 1.09
C TYR A 222 -8.80 0.29 1.39
N MET A 223 -10.06 -0.15 1.17
CA MET A 223 -10.42 -1.57 1.30
C MET A 223 -9.69 -2.45 0.28
N GLU A 224 -9.63 -1.99 -0.99
CA GLU A 224 -8.97 -2.73 -2.05
C GLU A 224 -7.45 -2.79 -1.87
N ALA A 225 -6.82 -1.73 -1.35
CA ALA A 225 -5.40 -1.76 -0.96
C ALA A 225 -5.11 -2.92 0.03
N GLY A 226 -6.01 -3.13 0.98
CA GLY A 226 -5.95 -4.24 1.94
C GLY A 226 -6.05 -5.61 1.27
N HIS A 227 -6.98 -5.79 0.32
CA HIS A 227 -7.10 -7.03 -0.44
C HIS A 227 -5.84 -7.35 -1.24
N ILE A 228 -5.29 -6.37 -1.95
CA ILE A 228 -4.06 -6.52 -2.73
C ILE A 228 -2.90 -6.93 -1.84
N SER A 229 -2.67 -6.19 -0.75
CA SER A 229 -1.57 -6.48 0.17
C SER A 229 -1.73 -7.85 0.82
N GLN A 230 -2.96 -8.26 1.18
CA GLN A 230 -3.19 -9.59 1.74
C GLN A 230 -2.92 -10.71 0.72
N ASN A 231 -3.28 -10.53 -0.56
CA ASN A 231 -2.90 -11.48 -1.60
C ASN A 231 -1.37 -11.58 -1.76
N ILE A 232 -0.66 -10.45 -1.75
CA ILE A 232 0.82 -10.43 -1.81
C ILE A 232 1.40 -11.18 -0.60
N TYR A 233 0.85 -10.99 0.60
CA TYR A 233 1.26 -11.73 1.80
C TYR A 233 1.12 -13.25 1.63
N LEU A 234 -0.06 -13.72 1.18
CA LEU A 234 -0.32 -15.15 1.04
C LEU A 234 0.53 -15.77 -0.08
N GLN A 235 0.68 -15.06 -1.20
CA GLN A 235 1.52 -15.51 -2.30
C GLN A 235 3.01 -15.54 -1.90
N ALA A 236 3.50 -14.54 -1.17
CA ALA A 236 4.87 -14.53 -0.66
C ALA A 236 5.13 -15.74 0.25
N VAL A 237 4.18 -16.10 1.12
CA VAL A 237 4.28 -17.30 1.97
C VAL A 237 4.38 -18.57 1.12
N SER A 238 3.51 -18.72 0.11
CA SER A 238 3.54 -19.86 -0.81
C SER A 238 4.88 -20.00 -1.54
N LEU A 239 5.49 -18.86 -1.91
CA LEU A 239 6.80 -18.79 -2.56
C LEU A 239 7.99 -18.88 -1.58
N LYS A 240 7.73 -19.09 -0.28
CA LYS A 240 8.74 -19.08 0.81
C LYS A 240 9.52 -17.78 0.92
N LEU A 241 8.89 -16.65 0.61
CA LEU A 241 9.44 -15.30 0.72
C LEU A 241 9.03 -14.64 2.04
N GLY A 242 9.80 -13.62 2.43
CA GLY A 242 9.43 -12.68 3.48
C GLY A 242 8.72 -11.47 2.88
N SER A 243 7.69 -10.95 3.56
CA SER A 243 7.08 -9.68 3.16
C SER A 243 6.49 -8.91 4.33
N VAL A 244 6.35 -7.60 4.14
CA VAL A 244 5.67 -6.70 5.08
C VAL A 244 4.98 -5.57 4.32
N CYS A 245 3.81 -5.16 4.80
CA CYS A 245 3.06 -4.02 4.31
C CYS A 245 3.39 -2.77 5.15
N ILE A 246 3.42 -1.59 4.52
CA ILE A 246 3.83 -0.34 5.16
C ILE A 246 2.83 0.76 4.76
N GLY A 247 2.12 1.28 5.76
CA GLY A 247 1.17 2.38 5.58
C GLY A 247 1.72 3.76 5.93
N ALA A 248 2.92 3.83 6.50
CA ALA A 248 3.57 5.09 6.89
C ALA A 248 4.72 5.40 5.93
N PHE A 249 4.56 6.45 5.13
CA PHE A 249 5.55 6.98 4.20
C PHE A 249 5.25 8.46 3.91
N LEU A 250 6.21 9.18 3.37
CA LEU A 250 6.08 10.53 2.85
C LEU A 250 5.45 10.45 1.45
N ASP A 251 4.14 10.71 1.36
CA ASP A 251 3.34 10.57 0.13
C ASP A 251 4.01 11.22 -1.09
N ASP A 252 4.41 12.49 -0.96
CA ASP A 252 5.04 13.25 -2.04
C ASP A 252 6.34 12.60 -2.55
N LYS A 253 7.13 12.00 -1.65
CA LYS A 253 8.39 11.35 -2.03
C LYS A 253 8.16 10.02 -2.74
N VAL A 254 7.16 9.26 -2.32
CA VAL A 254 6.77 8.04 -3.03
C VAL A 254 6.15 8.39 -4.39
N ASN A 255 5.29 9.39 -4.45
CA ASN A 255 4.66 9.85 -5.71
C ASN A 255 5.72 10.32 -6.73
N GLU A 256 6.73 11.08 -6.29
CA GLU A 256 7.88 11.46 -7.11
C GLU A 256 8.67 10.24 -7.60
N LEU A 257 8.85 9.24 -6.73
CA LEU A 257 9.52 7.97 -7.09
C LEU A 257 8.76 7.19 -8.16
N ILE A 258 7.43 7.21 -8.21
CA ILE A 258 6.68 6.50 -9.25
C ILE A 258 6.22 7.41 -10.40
N GLY A 259 6.50 8.72 -10.34
CA GLY A 259 6.21 9.67 -11.40
C GLY A 259 4.73 10.05 -11.52
N VAL A 260 4.01 10.12 -10.39
CA VAL A 260 2.58 10.46 -10.35
C VAL A 260 2.33 11.80 -9.65
N ASP A 261 1.16 12.39 -9.87
CA ASP A 261 0.85 13.76 -9.45
C ASP A 261 0.44 13.91 -7.98
N GLY A 262 0.19 12.82 -7.26
CA GLY A 262 -0.26 12.82 -5.87
C GLY A 262 -1.68 13.36 -5.66
N ARG A 263 -2.42 13.64 -6.75
CA ARG A 263 -3.77 14.24 -6.71
C ARG A 263 -4.81 13.38 -7.41
N LYS A 264 -4.60 13.05 -8.68
CA LYS A 264 -5.44 12.13 -9.45
C LYS A 264 -5.01 10.70 -9.23
N GLU A 265 -3.69 10.48 -9.18
CA GLU A 265 -3.05 9.21 -8.88
C GLU A 265 -2.05 9.41 -7.75
N ALA A 266 -2.20 8.64 -6.67
CA ALA A 266 -1.33 8.74 -5.51
C ALA A 266 -1.05 7.36 -4.90
N ALA A 267 0.16 7.18 -4.37
CA ALA A 267 0.52 6.02 -3.57
C ALA A 267 -0.34 5.96 -2.30
N ILE A 268 -0.90 4.78 -2.02
CA ILE A 268 -1.76 4.52 -0.85
C ILE A 268 -1.11 3.55 0.10
N TYR A 269 -0.35 2.58 -0.43
CA TYR A 269 0.19 1.51 0.38
C TYR A 269 1.47 0.94 -0.23
N LEU A 270 2.45 0.61 0.61
CA LEU A 270 3.67 -0.07 0.17
C LEU A 270 3.68 -1.52 0.66
N HIS A 271 4.33 -2.40 -0.10
CA HIS A 271 4.56 -3.79 0.31
C HIS A 271 5.98 -4.22 -0.07
N ALA A 272 6.83 -4.39 0.93
CA ALA A 272 8.20 -4.88 0.75
C ALA A 272 8.21 -6.41 0.68
N VAL A 273 8.96 -6.97 -0.28
CA VAL A 273 9.13 -8.42 -0.44
C VAL A 273 10.60 -8.73 -0.67
N GLY A 274 11.10 -9.75 0.03
CA GLY A 274 12.46 -10.24 -0.11
C GLY A 274 12.57 -11.73 0.17
N THR A 275 13.70 -12.31 -0.23
CA THR A 275 14.04 -13.69 0.13
C THR A 275 14.30 -13.79 1.63
N ARG A 276 13.90 -14.89 2.25
CA ARG A 276 14.20 -15.23 3.66
C ARG A 276 15.02 -16.52 3.71
N GLU A 277 15.67 -16.77 4.85
CA GLU A 277 16.33 -18.05 5.13
C GLU A 277 15.32 -19.21 5.24
#